data_AF-A0A3N1UFS2-F1
#
_entry.id   AF-A0A3N1UFS2-F1
#
_cell.length_a   1.000
_cell.length_b   1.000
_cell.length_c   1.000
_cell.angle_alpha   90.00
_cell.angle_beta   90.00
_cell.angle_gamma   90.00
#
_symmetry.space_group_name_H-M   'P 1'
#
loop_
_entity.id
_entity.type
_entity.pdbx_description
1 polymer ?
#
loop_
_entity_poly.entity_id
_entity_poly.type
_entity_poly.pdbx_seq_one_letter_code
_entity_poly.pdbx_strand_id
1 'polypeptide(L)'
;MRVKWTQSFVILLVTASLNALAISQAFAARNNIYRAGYVMGFRDALAWKAKDPSMTAGRYAEMTRDALAAQGPVPRNFWRGLRDGYRDAVRAYTPRFTEGDVDPEKLPAHLRPR
;
A
#
# COMPACT_ATOMS: atom_id res chain seq x y z
N MET A 1 33.29 -11.41 39.49
CA MET A 1 32.93 -11.19 38.07
C MET A 1 31.48 -11.64 37.79
N ARG A 2 30.46 -10.80 38.03
CA ARG A 2 29.03 -11.14 37.77
C ARG A 2 28.27 -10.12 36.91
N VAL A 3 28.88 -8.97 36.59
CA VAL A 3 28.19 -7.80 36.00
C VAL A 3 28.07 -7.88 34.46
N LYS A 4 28.91 -8.68 33.79
CA LYS A 4 28.94 -8.71 32.31
C LYS A 4 27.72 -9.41 31.67
N TRP A 5 27.09 -10.36 32.37
CA TRP A 5 25.98 -11.14 31.82
C TRP A 5 24.65 -10.39 31.80
N THR A 6 24.38 -9.59 32.84
CA THR A 6 23.17 -8.76 32.92
C THR A 6 23.17 -7.63 31.90
N GLN A 7 24.32 -6.98 31.67
CA GLN A 7 24.45 -5.96 30.62
C GLN A 7 24.22 -6.54 29.22
N SER A 8 24.83 -7.67 28.88
CA SER A 8 24.63 -8.33 27.59
C SER A 8 23.18 -8.73 27.35
N PHE A 9 22.48 -9.21 28.40
CA PHE A 9 21.07 -9.61 28.30
C PHE A 9 20.14 -8.41 28.06
N VAL A 10 20.37 -7.29 28.76
CA VAL A 10 19.57 -6.06 28.56
C VAL A 10 19.77 -5.49 27.15
N ILE A 11 21.01 -5.46 26.64
CA ILE A 11 21.30 -5.00 25.28
C ILE A 11 20.56 -5.87 24.25
N LEU A 12 20.51 -7.19 24.47
CA LEU A 12 19.85 -8.13 23.57
C LEU A 12 18.33 -7.93 23.56
N LEU A 13 17.72 -7.69 24.73
CA LEU A 13 16.29 -7.35 24.82
C LEU A 13 15.96 -6.03 24.13
N VAL A 14 16.73 -4.97 24.39
CA VAL A 14 16.52 -3.65 23.74
C VAL A 14 16.64 -3.76 22.23
N THR A 15 17.65 -4.49 21.73
CA THR A 15 17.86 -4.70 20.30
C THR A 15 16.70 -5.51 19.69
N ALA A 16 16.23 -6.55 20.36
CA ALA A 16 15.09 -7.34 19.91
C ALA A 16 13.80 -6.49 19.84
N SER A 17 13.54 -5.64 20.85
CA SER A 17 12.38 -4.74 20.87
C SER A 17 12.42 -3.70 19.74
N LEU A 18 13.57 -3.09 19.48
CA LEU A 18 13.74 -2.15 18.37
C LEU A 18 13.49 -2.80 17.00
N ASN A 19 13.99 -4.03 16.81
CA ASN A 19 13.74 -4.79 15.57
C ASN A 19 12.25 -5.16 15.41
N ALA A 20 11.58 -5.58 16.47
CA ALA A 20 10.16 -5.88 16.44
C ALA A 20 9.31 -4.66 16.04
N LEU A 21 9.61 -3.49 16.61
CA LEU A 21 8.93 -2.24 16.27
C LEU A 21 9.12 -1.86 14.79
N ALA A 22 10.35 -1.98 14.27
CA ALA A 22 10.64 -1.68 12.87
C ALA A 22 9.86 -2.60 11.91
N ILE A 23 9.76 -3.89 12.22
CA ILE A 23 9.00 -4.86 11.42
C ILE A 23 7.51 -4.51 11.40
N SER A 24 6.93 -4.16 12.56
CA SER A 24 5.52 -3.77 12.67
C SER A 24 5.21 -2.52 11.84
N GLN A 25 6.07 -1.50 11.91
CA GLN A 25 5.89 -0.27 11.11
C GLN A 25 5.99 -0.56 9.60
N ALA A 26 6.95 -1.38 9.17
CA ALA A 26 7.09 -1.77 7.77
C ALA A 26 5.87 -2.53 7.25
N PHE A 27 5.27 -3.42 8.06
CA PHE A 27 4.05 -4.13 7.70
C PHE A 27 2.85 -3.19 7.59
N ALA A 28 2.69 -2.29 8.56
CA ALA A 28 1.64 -1.27 8.54
C ALA A 28 1.74 -0.36 7.31
N ALA A 29 2.95 0.12 6.98
CA ALA A 29 3.20 0.94 5.80
C ALA A 29 2.88 0.17 4.50
N ARG A 30 3.32 -1.09 4.38
CA ARG A 30 3.02 -1.96 3.22
C ARG A 30 1.54 -2.18 3.04
N ASN A 31 0.80 -2.34 4.14
CA ASN A 31 -0.66 -2.51 4.12
C ASN A 31 -1.34 -1.21 3.68
N ASN A 32 -0.93 -0.07 4.23
CA ASN A 32 -1.48 1.24 3.88
C ASN A 32 -1.28 1.59 2.39
N ILE A 33 -0.09 1.32 1.85
CA ILE A 33 0.22 1.51 0.43
C ILE A 33 -0.66 0.62 -0.47
N TYR A 34 -0.90 -0.63 -0.07
CA TYR A 34 -1.80 -1.52 -0.81
C TYR A 34 -3.24 -0.99 -0.80
N ARG A 35 -3.73 -0.56 0.36
CA ARG A 35 -5.08 0.00 0.51
C ARG A 35 -5.27 1.26 -0.33
N ALA A 36 -4.29 2.16 -0.35
CA ALA A 36 -4.31 3.36 -1.17
C ALA A 36 -4.46 3.03 -2.67
N GLY A 37 -3.64 2.10 -3.17
CA GLY A 37 -3.76 1.63 -4.54
C GLY A 37 -5.12 0.97 -4.81
N TYR A 38 -5.63 0.18 -3.86
CA TYR A 38 -6.93 -0.47 -3.97
C TYR A 38 -8.07 0.54 -4.10
N VAL A 39 -8.12 1.53 -3.21
CA VAL A 39 -9.17 2.57 -3.20
C VAL A 39 -9.16 3.36 -4.51
N MET A 40 -7.98 3.79 -4.97
CA MET A 40 -7.82 4.50 -6.24
C MET A 40 -8.31 3.65 -7.42
N GLY A 41 -7.87 2.38 -7.49
CA GLY A 41 -8.28 1.47 -8.55
C GLY A 41 -9.79 1.19 -8.56
N PHE A 42 -10.39 1.02 -7.39
CA PHE A 42 -11.82 0.74 -7.26
C PHE A 42 -12.66 1.92 -7.74
N ARG A 43 -12.30 3.12 -7.31
CA ARG A 43 -13.03 4.35 -7.64
C ARG A 43 -12.94 4.71 -9.13
N ASP A 44 -11.75 4.59 -9.71
CA ASP A 44 -11.53 4.99 -11.10
C ASP A 44 -12.12 3.99 -12.11
N ALA A 45 -12.42 2.76 -11.67
CA ALA A 45 -12.74 1.64 -12.54
C ALA A 45 -13.91 1.90 -13.50
N LEU A 46 -15.02 2.43 -12.99
CA LEU A 46 -16.21 2.65 -13.81
C LEU A 46 -15.98 3.73 -14.87
N ALA A 47 -15.27 4.81 -14.52
CA ALA A 47 -14.93 5.88 -15.46
C ALA A 47 -14.02 5.37 -16.59
N TRP A 48 -13.00 4.58 -16.25
CA TRP A 48 -12.11 3.97 -17.24
C TRP A 48 -12.82 2.94 -18.10
N LYS A 49 -13.70 2.11 -17.52
CA LYS A 49 -14.45 1.10 -18.25
C LYS A 49 -15.50 1.71 -19.19
N ALA A 50 -16.10 2.83 -18.79
CA ALA A 50 -17.00 3.60 -19.65
C ALA A 50 -16.25 4.24 -20.84
N LYS A 51 -15.02 4.73 -20.62
CA LYS A 51 -14.18 5.30 -21.67
C LYS A 51 -13.61 4.24 -22.63
N ASP A 52 -13.19 3.10 -22.09
CA ASP A 52 -12.64 1.97 -22.85
C ASP A 52 -13.21 0.65 -22.30
N PRO A 53 -14.24 0.08 -22.97
CA PRO A 53 -14.82 -1.19 -22.58
C PRO A 53 -13.83 -2.38 -22.63
N SER A 54 -12.72 -2.26 -23.36
CA SER A 54 -11.67 -3.29 -23.41
C SER A 54 -10.67 -3.17 -22.25
N MET A 55 -10.74 -2.10 -21.46
CA MET A 55 -9.81 -1.84 -20.36
C MET A 55 -9.83 -2.97 -19.34
N THR A 56 -8.64 -3.56 -19.11
CA THR A 56 -8.42 -4.61 -18.12
C THR A 56 -7.78 -4.02 -16.86
N ALA A 57 -7.94 -4.72 -15.74
CA ALA A 57 -7.30 -4.32 -14.48
C ALA A 57 -5.77 -4.22 -14.59
N GLY A 58 -5.13 -5.10 -15.38
CA GLY A 58 -3.69 -5.07 -15.63
C GLY A 58 -3.28 -3.81 -16.37
N ARG A 59 -3.95 -3.52 -17.48
CA ARG A 59 -3.67 -2.34 -18.32
C ARG A 59 -3.89 -1.03 -17.56
N TYR A 60 -5.00 -0.93 -16.82
CA TYR A 60 -5.26 0.23 -15.95
C TYR A 60 -4.14 0.42 -14.91
N ALA A 61 -3.74 -0.67 -14.23
CA ALA A 61 -2.73 -0.59 -13.19
C ALA A 61 -1.33 -0.24 -13.73
N GLU A 62 -0.97 -0.73 -14.91
CA GLU A 62 0.29 -0.36 -15.59
C GLU A 62 0.29 1.10 -16.01
N MET A 63 -0.74 1.55 -16.73
CA MET A 63 -0.84 2.95 -17.16
C MET A 63 -0.82 3.93 -15.99
N THR A 64 -1.58 3.63 -14.93
CA THR A 64 -1.63 4.47 -13.73
C THR A 64 -0.30 4.44 -12.97
N ARG A 65 0.33 3.27 -12.84
CA ARG A 65 1.68 3.16 -12.24
C ARG A 65 2.67 4.03 -13.00
N ASP A 66 2.68 3.98 -14.33
CA ASP A 66 3.65 4.70 -15.15
C ASP A 66 3.42 6.22 -15.06
N ALA A 67 2.16 6.66 -15.03
CA ALA A 67 1.81 8.06 -14.79
C ALA A 67 2.25 8.57 -13.40
N LEU A 68 2.14 7.72 -12.38
CA LEU A 68 2.58 8.04 -11.02
C LEU A 68 4.11 7.96 -10.86
N ALA A 69 4.77 7.07 -11.60
CA ALA A 69 6.22 6.89 -11.59
C ALA A 69 6.96 8.16 -12.04
N ALA A 70 6.33 8.99 -12.88
CA ALA A 70 6.85 10.30 -13.26
C ALA A 70 6.95 11.30 -12.08
N GLN A 71 6.19 11.08 -11.00
CA GLN A 71 6.18 11.93 -9.79
C GLN A 71 7.02 11.34 -8.65
N GLY A 72 7.29 10.04 -8.68
CA GLY A 72 8.12 9.36 -7.70
C GLY A 72 7.95 7.84 -7.71
N PRO A 73 8.74 7.09 -6.91
CA PRO A 73 8.68 5.64 -6.89
C PRO A 73 7.28 5.11 -6.57
N VAL A 74 6.85 4.07 -7.29
CA VAL A 74 5.57 3.38 -7.07
C VAL A 74 5.85 1.97 -6.54
N PRO A 75 5.59 1.69 -5.24
CA PRO A 75 5.85 0.38 -4.67
C PRO A 75 4.98 -0.71 -5.31
N ARG A 76 5.52 -1.93 -5.44
CA ARG A 76 4.80 -3.09 -6.00
C ARG A 76 3.44 -3.35 -5.34
N ASN A 77 3.33 -3.11 -4.03
CA ASN A 77 2.06 -3.28 -3.31
C ASN A 77 1.00 -2.27 -3.74
N PHE A 78 1.38 -1.04 -4.08
CA PHE A 78 0.47 -0.04 -4.60
C PHE A 78 -0.11 -0.50 -5.95
N TRP A 79 0.78 -0.95 -6.84
CA TRP A 79 0.42 -1.50 -8.14
C TRP A 79 -0.51 -2.72 -8.03
N ARG A 80 -0.25 -3.62 -7.08
CA ARG A 80 -1.16 -4.73 -6.76
C ARG A 80 -2.53 -4.22 -6.29
N GLY A 81 -2.55 -3.18 -5.46
CA GLY A 81 -3.75 -2.50 -5.00
C GLY A 81 -4.59 -1.98 -6.16
N LEU A 82 -3.99 -1.17 -7.05
CA LEU A 82 -4.66 -0.62 -8.25
C LEU A 82 -5.39 -1.70 -9.05
N ARG A 83 -4.68 -2.80 -9.33
CA ARG A 83 -5.21 -3.92 -10.11
C ARG A 83 -6.37 -4.60 -9.39
N ASP A 84 -6.22 -4.87 -8.10
CA ASP A 84 -7.26 -5.57 -7.33
C ASP A 84 -8.50 -4.69 -7.14
N GLY A 85 -8.33 -3.40 -6.84
CA GLY A 85 -9.41 -2.44 -6.70
C GLY A 85 -10.22 -2.31 -7.99
N TYR A 86 -9.53 -2.11 -9.11
CA TYR A 86 -10.17 -2.02 -10.41
C TYR A 86 -10.97 -3.28 -10.75
N ARG A 87 -10.36 -4.46 -10.55
CA ARG A 87 -11.01 -5.74 -10.82
C ARG A 87 -12.29 -5.89 -9.98
N ASP A 88 -12.21 -5.59 -8.70
CA ASP A 88 -13.33 -5.77 -7.77
C ASP A 88 -14.49 -4.81 -8.11
N ALA A 89 -14.18 -3.55 -8.48
CA ALA A 89 -15.18 -2.58 -8.92
C ALA A 89 -15.88 -2.99 -10.23
N VAL A 90 -15.13 -3.46 -11.24
CA VAL A 90 -15.72 -3.97 -12.50
C VAL A 90 -16.62 -5.18 -12.27
N ARG A 91 -16.32 -5.99 -11.24
CA ARG A 91 -17.16 -7.13 -10.83
C ARG A 91 -18.33 -6.74 -9.93
N ALA A 92 -18.51 -5.45 -9.65
CA ALA A 92 -19.53 -4.92 -8.74
C ALA A 92 -19.46 -5.54 -7.33
N TYR A 93 -18.26 -5.84 -6.83
CA TYR A 93 -18.07 -6.28 -5.45
C TYR A 93 -18.10 -5.11 -4.48
N THR A 94 -18.54 -5.36 -3.25
CA THR A 94 -18.39 -4.41 -2.14
C THR A 94 -16.90 -4.13 -1.93
N PRO A 95 -16.47 -2.86 -1.82
CA PRO A 95 -15.07 -2.52 -1.65
C PRO A 95 -14.53 -3.08 -0.34
N ARG A 96 -13.33 -3.69 -0.40
CA ARG A 96 -12.64 -4.22 0.79
C ARG A 96 -12.05 -3.13 1.69
N PHE A 97 -11.76 -1.97 1.11
CA PHE A 97 -11.22 -0.80 1.78
C PHE A 97 -11.84 0.46 1.19
N THR A 98 -11.98 1.47 2.02
CA THR A 98 -12.47 2.81 1.69
C THR A 98 -11.38 3.85 1.97
N GLU A 99 -11.62 5.11 1.63
CA GLU A 99 -10.68 6.21 1.93
C GLU A 99 -10.38 6.33 3.43
N GLY A 100 -11.34 6.02 4.31
CA GLY A 100 -11.14 6.01 5.76
C GLY A 100 -10.19 4.91 6.27
N ASP A 101 -9.92 3.88 5.47
CA ASP A 101 -8.99 2.80 5.81
C ASP A 101 -7.53 3.12 5.44
N VAL A 102 -7.31 4.28 4.82
CA VAL A 102 -6.03 4.77 4.31
C VAL A 102 -5.55 5.91 5.20
N ASP A 103 -4.31 5.82 5.68
CA ASP A 103 -3.63 6.88 6.40
C ASP A 103 -2.82 7.74 5.40
N PRO A 104 -3.31 8.93 5.00
CA PRO A 104 -2.67 9.74 3.97
C PRO A 104 -1.32 10.33 4.40
N GLU A 105 -1.09 10.49 5.70
CA GLU A 105 0.16 11.05 6.24
C GLU A 105 1.32 10.09 6.07
N LYS A 106 1.04 8.78 6.10
CA LYS A 106 2.02 7.72 5.86
C LYS A 106 2.22 7.39 4.38
N LEU A 107 1.67 8.19 3.47
CA LEU A 107 1.82 8.01 2.02
C LEU A 107 2.58 9.16 1.37
N PRO A 108 3.48 8.85 0.41
CA PRO A 108 3.97 9.84 -0.54
C PRO A 108 2.80 10.56 -1.21
N ALA A 109 2.93 11.87 -1.43
CA ALA A 109 1.83 12.71 -1.90
C ALA A 109 1.23 12.25 -3.25
N HIS A 110 2.06 11.68 -4.14
CA HIS A 110 1.61 11.16 -5.43
C HIS A 110 0.85 9.84 -5.33
N LEU A 111 0.94 9.11 -4.20
CA LEU A 111 0.23 7.85 -3.98
C LEU A 111 -1.05 8.00 -3.14
N ARG A 112 -1.43 9.23 -2.78
CA ARG A 112 -2.65 9.48 -2.02
C ARG A 112 -3.88 9.36 -2.94
N PRO A 113 -4.92 8.59 -2.56
CA PRO A 113 -6.21 8.63 -3.26
C PRO A 113 -6.77 10.07 -3.24
N ARG A 114 -7.31 10.56 -4.36
CA ARG A 114 -7.75 11.97 -4.51
C ARG A 114 -9.19 12.08 -4.98
#